data_AF-A0A3D5LF30-F1
#
_entry.id   AF-A0A3D5LF30-F1
#
_cell.length_a   1.000
_cell.length_b   1.000
_cell.length_c   1.000
_cell.angle_alpha   90.00
_cell.angle_beta   90.00
_cell.angle_gamma   90.00
#
_symmetry.space_group_name_H-M   'P 1'
#
loop_
_entity.id
_entity.type
_entity.pdbx_description
1 polymer ?
#
loop_
_entity_poly.entity_id
_entity_poly.type
_entity_poly.pdbx_seq_one_letter_code
_entity_poly.pdbx_strand_id
1 'polypeptide(L)'
;MKITGIIAEYNPFHNGHAYQIAKIKEETDSDYVIVAMSGDFVQRGEPAITDKYERARMALSCGADLVLELPALFACASAEYFARAGVALFTRMGCIDYLCFGAENADLSQLNKIAGILVDEPRSYQDALNIYLKEGKNFPAARILALKSYL
;
A
#
# COMPACT_ATOMS: atom_id res chain seq x y z
N MET A 1 23.95 -2.62 0.72
CA MET A 1 22.82 -3.38 0.19
C MET A 1 21.59 -2.56 0.50
N LYS A 2 20.91 -2.05 -0.53
CA LYS A 2 19.65 -1.31 -0.44
C LYS A 2 18.50 -2.18 -0.95
N ILE A 3 17.46 -2.35 -0.16
CA ILE A 3 16.30 -3.18 -0.49
C ILE A 3 15.03 -2.34 -0.47
N THR A 4 14.29 -2.34 -1.57
CA THR A 4 12.98 -1.68 -1.67
C THR A 4 11.83 -2.67 -1.69
N GLY A 5 10.82 -2.43 -0.86
CA GLY A 5 9.57 -3.16 -0.83
C GLY A 5 8.48 -2.53 -1.70
N ILE A 6 7.65 -3.36 -2.33
CA ILE A 6 6.41 -3.00 -3.02
C ILE A 6 5.28 -3.88 -2.48
N ILE A 7 4.12 -3.31 -2.17
CA ILE A 7 2.91 -4.07 -1.85
C ILE A 7 1.99 -4.02 -3.08
N ALA A 8 1.62 -5.17 -3.65
CA ALA A 8 0.94 -5.22 -4.94
C ALA A 8 0.00 -6.43 -5.11
N GLU A 9 -0.75 -6.44 -6.21
CA GLU A 9 -1.64 -7.53 -6.61
C GLU A 9 -1.26 -8.15 -7.97
N TYR A 10 -0.74 -7.31 -8.88
CA TYR A 10 -0.34 -7.66 -10.24
C TYR A 10 -1.39 -8.48 -11.01
N ASN A 11 -2.59 -7.93 -11.17
CA ASN A 11 -3.77 -8.64 -11.70
C ASN A 11 -4.26 -8.14 -13.10
N PRO A 12 -3.60 -8.48 -14.22
CA PRO A 12 -2.31 -9.17 -14.35
C PRO A 12 -1.12 -8.20 -14.19
N PHE A 13 0.09 -8.72 -14.26
CA PHE A 13 1.28 -7.88 -14.41
C PHE A 13 1.25 -7.14 -15.76
N HIS A 14 1.61 -5.86 -15.80
CA HIS A 14 1.52 -5.01 -16.99
C HIS A 14 2.61 -3.94 -17.01
N ASN A 15 2.71 -3.18 -18.11
CA ASN A 15 3.80 -2.21 -18.33
C ASN A 15 3.93 -1.14 -17.24
N GLY A 16 2.82 -0.72 -16.60
CA GLY A 16 2.89 0.17 -15.44
C GLY A 16 3.65 -0.42 -14.24
N HIS A 17 3.52 -1.72 -13.98
CA HIS A 17 4.24 -2.42 -12.91
C HIS A 17 5.73 -2.59 -13.26
N ALA A 18 6.03 -2.93 -14.52
CA ALA A 18 7.41 -2.97 -15.01
C ALA A 18 8.10 -1.60 -14.88
N TYR A 19 7.39 -0.54 -15.27
CA TYR A 19 7.85 0.83 -15.12
C TYR A 19 8.09 1.19 -13.65
N GLN A 20 7.18 0.83 -12.74
CA GLN A 20 7.35 1.08 -11.30
C GLN A 20 8.63 0.43 -10.77
N ILE A 21 8.89 -0.85 -11.09
CA ILE A 21 10.09 -1.56 -10.66
C ILE A 21 11.35 -0.89 -11.22
N ALA A 22 11.36 -0.55 -12.51
CA ALA A 22 12.47 0.14 -13.15
C ALA A 22 12.75 1.51 -12.49
N LYS A 23 11.69 2.28 -12.24
CA LYS A 23 11.78 3.61 -11.65
C LYS A 23 12.26 3.57 -10.20
N ILE A 24 11.84 2.55 -9.43
CA ILE A 24 12.36 2.29 -8.09
C ILE A 24 13.87 2.08 -8.12
N LYS A 25 14.35 1.20 -9.01
CA LYS A 25 15.79 0.92 -9.13
C LYS A 25 16.57 2.19 -9.49
N GLU A 26 16.03 3.01 -10.38
CA GLU A 26 16.61 4.31 -10.78
C GLU A 26 16.65 5.33 -9.63
N GLU A 27 15.58 5.48 -8.85
CA GLU A 27 15.46 6.56 -7.85
C GLU A 27 16.07 6.22 -6.49
N THR A 28 16.18 4.95 -6.16
CA THR A 28 16.64 4.50 -4.83
C THR A 28 18.05 3.91 -4.85
N ASP A 29 18.62 3.65 -6.03
CA ASP A 29 19.78 2.78 -6.25
C ASP A 29 19.62 1.41 -5.56
N SER A 30 18.41 0.84 -5.60
CA SER A 30 18.15 -0.45 -4.95
C SER A 30 18.94 -1.58 -5.57
N ASP A 31 19.64 -2.34 -4.73
CA ASP A 31 20.27 -3.61 -5.10
C ASP A 31 19.21 -4.70 -5.33
N TYR A 32 18.13 -4.66 -4.54
CA TYR A 32 17.03 -5.65 -4.62
C TYR A 32 15.66 -4.99 -4.49
N VAL A 33 14.68 -5.52 -5.21
CA VAL A 33 13.25 -5.16 -5.13
C VAL A 33 12.45 -6.37 -4.67
N ILE A 34 11.74 -6.23 -3.55
CA ILE A 34 10.93 -7.29 -2.96
C ILE A 34 9.45 -6.92 -3.06
N VAL A 35 8.62 -7.84 -3.53
CA VAL A 35 7.17 -7.63 -3.68
C VAL A 35 6.41 -8.48 -2.67
N ALA A 36 5.60 -7.84 -1.83
CA ALA A 36 4.54 -8.50 -1.07
C ALA A 36 3.27 -8.50 -1.94
N MET A 37 2.92 -9.67 -2.50
CA MET A 37 1.89 -9.81 -3.51
C MET A 37 0.67 -10.57 -2.96
N SER A 38 -0.54 -10.08 -3.22
CA SER A 38 -1.78 -10.85 -2.98
C SER A 38 -1.69 -12.25 -3.61
N GLY A 39 -2.20 -13.26 -2.89
CA GLY A 39 -2.40 -14.62 -3.40
C GLY A 39 -3.49 -14.68 -4.47
N ASP A 40 -4.19 -15.82 -4.58
CA ASP A 40 -5.18 -16.03 -5.66
C ASP A 40 -6.45 -15.18 -5.58
N PHE A 41 -6.60 -14.40 -4.50
CA PHE A 41 -7.67 -13.41 -4.32
C PHE A 41 -7.07 -12.05 -3.98
N VAL A 42 -7.64 -11.00 -4.55
CA VAL A 42 -7.16 -9.62 -4.46
C VAL A 42 -8.06 -8.76 -3.57
N GLN A 43 -7.58 -7.59 -3.17
CA GLN A 43 -8.22 -6.63 -2.24
C GLN A 43 -9.60 -6.19 -2.70
N ARG A 44 -9.83 -6.16 -4.02
CA ARG A 44 -11.14 -5.86 -4.61
C ARG A 44 -12.18 -6.97 -4.36
N GLY A 45 -11.80 -8.07 -3.71
CA GLY A 45 -12.67 -9.21 -3.42
C GLY A 45 -12.84 -10.16 -4.60
N GLU A 46 -11.98 -10.05 -5.60
CA GLU A 46 -12.05 -10.82 -6.84
C GLU A 46 -10.97 -11.92 -6.86
N PRO A 47 -11.20 -13.05 -7.55
CA PRO A 47 -10.10 -13.94 -7.90
C PRO A 47 -9.12 -13.23 -8.83
N ALA A 48 -7.83 -13.50 -8.69
CA ALA A 48 -6.85 -13.05 -9.66
C ALA A 48 -7.09 -13.72 -11.03
N ILE A 49 -6.84 -12.98 -12.12
CA ILE A 49 -7.03 -13.44 -13.51
C ILE A 49 -6.15 -14.64 -13.85
N THR A 50 -5.03 -14.80 -13.15
CA THR A 50 -4.15 -15.96 -13.19
C THR A 50 -3.60 -16.23 -11.79
N ASP A 51 -3.15 -17.46 -11.55
CA ASP A 51 -2.70 -17.88 -10.22
C ASP A 51 -1.49 -17.08 -9.73
N LYS A 52 -1.26 -17.13 -8.42
CA LYS A 52 -0.17 -16.41 -7.77
C LYS A 52 1.22 -16.82 -8.24
N TYR A 53 1.41 -18.05 -8.72
CA TYR A 53 2.71 -18.51 -9.19
C TYR A 53 3.07 -17.87 -10.52
N GLU A 54 2.10 -17.76 -11.42
CA GLU A 54 2.31 -17.13 -12.72
C GLU A 54 2.51 -15.62 -12.59
N ARG A 55 1.75 -14.94 -11.73
CA ARG A 55 2.01 -13.52 -11.42
C ARG A 55 3.36 -13.29 -10.75
N ALA A 56 3.79 -14.18 -9.87
CA ALA A 56 5.12 -14.11 -9.26
C ALA A 56 6.20 -14.29 -10.33
N ARG A 57 6.04 -15.24 -11.27
CA ARG A 57 6.96 -15.44 -12.39
C ARG A 57 7.06 -14.20 -13.27
N MET A 58 5.92 -13.55 -13.58
CA MET A 58 5.89 -12.31 -14.34
C MET A 58 6.68 -11.20 -13.63
N ALA A 59 6.44 -10.99 -12.33
CA ALA A 59 7.16 -9.99 -11.55
C ALA A 59 8.68 -10.24 -11.51
N LEU A 60 9.10 -11.49 -11.27
CA LEU A 60 10.51 -11.89 -11.25
C LEU A 60 11.18 -11.65 -12.62
N SER A 61 10.49 -12.02 -13.70
CA SER A 61 10.96 -11.80 -15.08
C SER A 61 11.10 -10.33 -15.45
N CYS A 62 10.43 -9.44 -14.72
CA CYS A 62 10.44 -7.99 -14.94
C CYS A 62 11.23 -7.21 -13.87
N GLY A 63 12.09 -7.90 -13.11
CA GLY A 63 13.09 -7.25 -12.26
C GLY A 63 12.74 -7.17 -10.77
N ALA A 64 11.67 -7.80 -10.30
CA ALA A 64 11.57 -8.13 -8.88
C ALA A 64 12.57 -9.24 -8.54
N ASP A 65 13.14 -9.22 -7.35
CA ASP A 65 14.16 -10.17 -6.89
C ASP A 65 13.57 -11.22 -5.94
N LEU A 66 12.48 -10.88 -5.25
CA LEU A 66 11.73 -11.79 -4.39
C LEU A 66 10.24 -11.42 -4.42
N VAL A 67 9.37 -12.44 -4.46
CA VAL A 67 7.93 -12.28 -4.30
C VAL A 67 7.46 -13.09 -3.10
N LEU A 68 6.83 -12.42 -2.15
CA LEU A 68 6.25 -13.01 -0.94
C LEU A 68 4.74 -12.92 -1.02
N GLU A 69 4.05 -14.00 -0.67
CA GLU A 69 2.59 -13.99 -0.62
C GLU A 69 2.10 -13.19 0.59
N LEU A 70 1.18 -12.24 0.35
CA LEU A 70 0.38 -11.63 1.39
C LEU A 70 -0.77 -12.58 1.75
N PRO A 71 -0.91 -13.00 3.03
CA PRO A 71 -1.93 -13.97 3.41
C PRO A 71 -3.34 -13.51 3.02
N ALA A 72 -4.16 -14.44 2.50
CA ALA A 72 -5.51 -14.15 2.01
C ALA A 72 -6.40 -13.40 3.03
N LEU A 73 -6.21 -13.68 4.33
CA LEU A 73 -6.88 -12.98 5.44
C LEU A 73 -6.73 -11.45 5.36
N PHE A 74 -5.58 -10.98 4.88
CA PHE A 74 -5.28 -9.55 4.75
C PHE A 74 -5.36 -9.07 3.31
N ALA A 75 -5.03 -9.93 2.35
CA ALA A 75 -5.09 -9.60 0.93
C ALA A 75 -6.50 -9.17 0.50
N CYS A 76 -7.55 -9.79 1.05
CA CYS A 76 -8.95 -9.48 0.74
C CYS A 76 -9.59 -8.45 1.69
N ALA A 77 -8.82 -7.84 2.59
CA ALA A 77 -9.33 -6.92 3.59
C ALA A 77 -9.34 -5.46 3.09
N SER A 78 -9.92 -4.54 3.88
CA SER A 78 -9.91 -3.11 3.54
C SER A 78 -8.48 -2.56 3.42
N ALA A 79 -8.34 -1.37 2.82
CA ALA A 79 -7.06 -0.69 2.63
C ALA A 79 -6.18 -0.62 3.89
N GLU A 80 -6.79 -0.40 5.05
CA GLU A 80 -6.08 -0.34 6.33
C GLU A 80 -5.42 -1.67 6.68
N TYR A 81 -6.17 -2.78 6.62
CA TYR A 81 -5.67 -4.11 6.95
C TYR A 81 -4.68 -4.63 5.92
N PHE A 82 -4.95 -4.37 4.64
CA PHE A 82 -4.05 -4.70 3.53
C PHE A 82 -2.69 -4.02 3.68
N ALA A 83 -2.70 -2.69 3.87
CA ALA A 83 -1.48 -1.91 4.05
C ALA A 83 -0.75 -2.33 5.33
N ARG A 84 -1.47 -2.52 6.44
CA ARG A 84 -0.89 -2.96 7.71
C ARG A 84 -0.16 -4.30 7.57
N ALA A 85 -0.74 -5.26 6.86
CA ALA A 85 -0.13 -6.57 6.68
C ALA A 85 1.13 -6.52 5.80
N GLY A 86 1.10 -5.81 4.68
CA GLY A 86 2.28 -5.65 3.82
C GLY A 86 3.41 -4.88 4.52
N VAL A 87 3.10 -3.79 5.21
CA VAL A 87 4.07 -3.04 6.00
C VAL A 87 4.64 -3.89 7.13
N ALA A 88 3.79 -4.61 7.89
CA ALA A 88 4.24 -5.47 8.98
C ALA A 88 5.14 -6.61 8.49
N LEU A 89 4.83 -7.20 7.33
CA LEU A 89 5.67 -8.23 6.70
C LEU A 89 7.07 -7.67 6.43
N PHE A 90 7.17 -6.51 5.77
CA PHE A 90 8.45 -5.85 5.49
C PHE A 90 9.19 -5.41 6.75
N THR A 91 8.49 -4.86 7.74
CA THR A 91 9.09 -4.51 9.04
C THR A 91 9.67 -5.75 9.73
N ARG A 92 8.99 -6.90 9.67
CA ARG A 92 9.45 -8.14 10.30
C ARG A 92 10.59 -8.83 9.56
N MET A 93 10.72 -8.60 8.25
CA MET A 93 11.92 -9.02 7.51
C MET A 93 13.18 -8.29 7.99
N GLY A 94 13.03 -7.05 8.48
CA GLY A 94 14.11 -6.30 9.13
C GLY A 94 15.23 -5.83 8.20
N CYS A 95 15.05 -5.94 6.88
CA CYS A 95 16.06 -5.59 5.88
C CYS A 95 15.55 -4.63 4.80
N ILE A 96 14.30 -4.15 4.88
CA ILE A 96 13.72 -3.22 3.91
C ILE A 96 14.11 -1.79 4.26
N ASP A 97 14.78 -1.11 3.35
CA ASP A 97 15.22 0.29 3.50
C ASP A 97 14.14 1.28 3.03
N TYR A 98 13.46 0.95 1.92
CA TYR A 98 12.44 1.81 1.32
C TYR A 98 11.14 1.03 1.07
N LEU A 99 10.01 1.71 1.22
CA LEU A 99 8.72 1.24 0.72
C LEU A 99 8.27 2.18 -0.40
N CYS A 100 8.06 1.65 -1.60
CA CYS A 100 7.64 2.43 -2.76
C CYS A 100 6.27 1.98 -3.26
N PHE A 101 5.40 2.94 -3.54
CA PHE A 101 4.05 2.73 -4.04
C PHE A 101 3.70 3.79 -5.08
N GLY A 102 2.84 3.44 -6.05
CA GLY A 102 2.29 4.41 -6.98
C GLY A 102 1.25 5.29 -6.31
N ALA A 103 1.20 6.57 -6.66
CA ALA A 103 0.23 7.52 -6.14
C ALA A 103 -0.22 8.47 -7.24
N GLU A 104 -1.50 8.86 -7.21
CA GLU A 104 -2.05 9.90 -8.11
C GLU A 104 -1.47 11.29 -7.76
N ASN A 105 -1.13 11.50 -6.49
CA ASN A 105 -0.43 12.68 -6.01
C ASN A 105 0.90 12.26 -5.36
N ALA A 106 2.01 12.73 -5.91
CA ALA A 106 3.36 12.41 -5.45
C ALA A 106 3.83 13.27 -4.26
N ASP A 107 2.99 14.16 -3.72
CA ASP A 107 3.33 14.97 -2.55
C ASP A 107 3.36 14.13 -1.26
N LEU A 108 4.53 13.53 -0.99
CA LEU A 108 4.80 12.77 0.24
C LEU A 108 4.64 13.63 1.50
N SER A 109 4.84 14.95 1.42
CA SER A 109 4.69 15.82 2.60
C SER A 109 3.22 15.89 3.02
N GLN A 110 2.30 15.98 2.05
CA GLN A 110 0.87 15.95 2.29
C GLN A 110 0.42 14.58 2.81
N LEU A 111 0.89 13.49 2.21
CA LEU A 111 0.58 12.13 2.66
C LEU A 111 1.03 11.90 4.10
N ASN A 112 2.26 12.32 4.45
CA ASN A 112 2.79 12.20 5.80
C ASN A 112 2.03 13.07 6.81
N LYS A 113 1.64 14.31 6.43
CA LYS A 113 0.81 15.16 7.30
C LYS A 113 -0.53 14.49 7.63
N ILE A 114 -1.20 13.93 6.62
CA ILE A 114 -2.48 13.22 6.80
C ILE A 114 -2.27 11.96 7.65
N ALA A 115 -1.25 11.15 7.35
CA ALA A 115 -0.94 9.95 8.11
C ALA A 115 -0.67 10.26 9.59
N GLY A 116 0.10 11.31 9.88
CA GLY A 116 0.37 11.77 11.25
C GLY A 116 -0.91 12.13 12.00
N ILE A 117 -1.80 12.92 11.38
CA ILE A 117 -3.11 13.27 11.98
C ILE A 117 -3.93 12.02 12.30
N LEU A 118 -3.96 11.05 11.39
CA LEU A 118 -4.74 9.82 11.55
C LEU A 118 -4.12 8.83 12.57
N VAL A 119 -2.83 8.95 12.87
CA VAL A 119 -2.15 8.15 13.90
C VAL A 119 -2.24 8.81 15.27
N ASP A 120 -1.95 10.11 15.35
CA ASP A 120 -1.95 10.86 16.61
C ASP A 120 -3.37 11.18 17.10
N GLU A 121 -4.32 11.24 16.17
CA GLU A 121 -5.73 11.60 16.39
C GLU A 121 -5.91 12.82 17.33
N PRO A 122 -5.42 14.01 16.96
CA PRO A 122 -5.49 15.18 17.83
C PRO A 122 -6.93 15.55 18.16
N ARG A 123 -7.14 16.13 19.35
CA ARG A 123 -8.49 16.36 19.89
C ARG A 123 -9.40 17.16 18.94
N SER A 124 -8.87 18.19 18.30
CA SER A 124 -9.64 19.00 17.33
C SER A 124 -10.06 18.21 16.09
N TYR A 125 -9.25 17.25 15.63
CA TYR A 125 -9.64 16.31 14.57
C TYR A 125 -10.75 15.36 15.05
N GLN A 126 -10.60 14.78 16.25
CA GLN A 126 -11.62 13.89 16.82
C GLN A 126 -12.96 14.61 17.02
N ASP A 127 -12.94 15.86 17.48
CA ASP A 127 -14.15 16.66 17.65
C ASP A 127 -14.83 16.93 16.30
N ALA A 128 -14.05 17.31 15.26
CA ALA A 128 -14.57 17.49 13.90
C ALA A 128 -15.16 16.18 13.32
N LEU A 129 -14.48 15.05 13.52
CA LEU A 129 -14.96 13.74 13.09
C LEU A 129 -16.30 13.39 13.76
N ASN A 130 -16.42 13.61 15.07
CA ASN A 130 -17.63 13.33 15.83
C ASN A 130 -18.81 14.22 15.40
N ILE A 131 -18.56 15.47 15.00
CA ILE A 131 -19.59 16.35 14.44
C ILE A 131 -20.18 15.72 13.18
N TYR A 132 -19.32 15.38 12.21
CA TYR A 132 -19.79 14.81 10.94
C TYR A 132 -20.42 13.41 11.07
N LEU A 133 -19.96 12.60 12.02
CA LEU A 133 -20.62 11.33 12.34
C LEU A 133 -22.03 11.54 12.91
N LYS A 134 -22.21 12.52 13.81
CA LYS A 134 -23.53 12.86 14.38
C LYS A 134 -24.50 13.46 13.35
N GLU A 135 -23.97 14.09 12.30
CA GLU A 135 -24.74 14.52 11.13
C GLU A 135 -25.17 13.36 10.21
N GLY A 136 -24.83 12.11 10.56
CA GLY A 136 -25.22 10.92 9.82
C GLY A 136 -24.32 10.60 8.63
N LYS A 137 -23.13 11.22 8.52
CA LYS A 137 -22.15 10.83 7.49
C LYS A 137 -21.56 9.46 7.84
N ASN A 138 -21.32 8.62 6.82
CA ASN A 138 -20.56 7.39 7.01
C ASN A 138 -19.09 7.70 7.35
N PHE A 139 -18.39 6.74 7.94
CA PHE A 139 -17.03 6.95 8.46
C PHE A 139 -16.05 7.51 7.41
N PRO A 140 -15.95 6.98 6.17
CA PRO A 140 -15.05 7.56 5.16
C PRO A 140 -15.38 9.02 4.83
N ALA A 141 -16.66 9.37 4.67
CA ALA A 141 -17.07 10.74 4.37
C ALA A 141 -16.80 11.68 5.55
N ALA A 142 -17.12 11.24 6.78
CA ALA A 142 -16.85 12.00 8.00
C ALA A 142 -15.35 12.25 8.19
N ARG A 143 -14.51 11.23 7.94
CA ARG A 143 -13.04 11.32 7.99
C ARG A 143 -12.49 12.33 6.99
N ILE A 144 -12.98 12.31 5.75
CA ILE A 144 -12.55 13.27 4.72
C ILE A 144 -12.89 14.71 5.14
N LEU A 145 -14.12 14.94 5.62
CA LEU A 145 -14.54 16.28 6.06
C LEU A 145 -13.73 16.75 7.28
N ALA A 146 -13.53 15.88 8.28
CA ALA A 146 -12.73 16.19 9.46
C ALA A 146 -11.26 16.52 9.11
N LEU A 147 -10.64 15.77 8.20
CA LEU A 147 -9.31 16.07 7.69
C LEU A 147 -9.27 17.43 6.99
N LYS A 148 -10.25 17.74 6.14
CA LYS A 148 -10.32 19.04 5.44
C LYS A 148 -10.50 20.22 6.40
N SER A 149 -11.24 20.05 7.50
CA SER A 149 -11.41 21.08 8.52
C SER A 149 -10.16 21.29 9.37
N TYR A 150 -9.31 20.28 9.49
CA TYR A 150 -8.08 20.32 10.29
C TYR A 150 -6.87 20.83 9.51
N LEU A 151 -6.78 20.50 8.22
CA LEU A 151 -5.62 20.78 7.36
C LEU A 151 -5.42 22.26 7.04
#